data_AF-A0A925YGG8-F1
#
_entry.id   AF-A0A925YGG8-F1
#
_cell.length_a   1.000
_cell.length_b   1.000
_cell.length_c   1.000
_cell.angle_alpha   90.00
_cell.angle_beta   90.00
_cell.angle_gamma   90.00
#
_symmetry.space_group_name_H-M   'P 1'
#
loop_
_entity.id
_entity.type
_entity.pdbx_description
1 polymer ?
#
loop_
_entity_poly.entity_id
_entity_poly.type
_entity_poly.pdbx_seq_one_letter_code
_entity_poly.pdbx_strand_id
1 'polypeptide(L)'
;SSQWFFDAGPCRVEVTGTQFDMHWSAAGQILEVMLYSGSVTVKGPPATAGVPMRAGQRLVMNVRQGTVRLGELEAAPGTGAAASPREAAPPVDEKVTTTERRAETEAKSGEPHHRETWAARVASGDFRGVVAQAKRRGIDRVLREDSAENIMALADAARFANSLSLAQRALLSVRARFPQTAPAHRAAFLLGRVAEDQHGNLSGALQWYDTYLSDAPDDSFRAEAMGRKMAATLQVSGPDRARPLATQYLKRYPQGAYAHAARAILAQ
;
A
#
# COMPACT_ATOMS: atom_id res chain seq x y z
N SER A 1 28.02 0.06 -5.71
CA SER A 1 26.85 0.91 -5.44
C SER A 1 25.98 0.85 -6.67
N SER A 2 24.80 0.24 -6.58
CA SER A 2 23.89 0.13 -7.72
C SER A 2 22.95 1.34 -7.69
N GLN A 3 23.04 2.21 -8.69
CA GLN A 3 22.18 3.38 -8.84
C GLN A 3 21.01 3.00 -9.74
N TRP A 4 19.80 3.05 -9.20
CA TRP A 4 18.58 2.67 -9.93
C TRP A 4 17.80 3.91 -10.32
N PHE A 5 17.30 3.93 -11.56
CA PHE A 5 16.43 4.99 -12.05
C PHE A 5 15.26 4.40 -12.83
N PHE A 6 14.12 5.08 -12.77
CA PHE A 6 12.92 4.75 -13.54
C PHE A 6 12.54 5.95 -14.40
N ASP A 7 12.30 5.71 -15.68
CA ASP A 7 11.83 6.73 -16.62
C ASP A 7 10.32 6.63 -16.79
N ALA A 8 9.64 7.77 -16.69
CA ALA A 8 8.19 7.91 -16.74
C ALA A 8 7.86 9.17 -17.55
N GLY A 9 7.75 8.99 -18.87
CA GLY A 9 7.68 10.12 -19.79
C GLY A 9 8.97 10.96 -19.73
N PRO A 10 8.90 12.30 -19.59
CA PRO A 10 10.07 13.17 -19.48
C PRO A 10 10.65 13.24 -18.06
N CYS A 11 10.10 12.46 -17.13
CA CYS A 11 10.52 12.44 -15.73
C CYS A 11 11.38 11.20 -15.44
N ARG A 12 12.36 11.36 -14.56
CA ARG A 12 13.26 10.32 -14.06
C ARG A 12 13.21 10.27 -12.54
N VAL A 13 12.93 9.10 -11.98
CA VAL A 13 12.95 8.88 -10.53
C VAL A 13 14.23 8.14 -10.17
N GLU A 14 15.14 8.80 -9.46
CA GLU A 14 16.37 8.22 -8.93
C GLU A 14 16.10 7.62 -7.54
N VAL A 15 16.40 6.33 -7.40
CA VAL A 15 15.97 5.52 -6.26
C VAL A 15 17.17 5.10 -5.40
N THR A 16 17.05 5.33 -4.10
CA THR A 16 17.98 4.81 -3.10
C THR A 16 17.25 3.86 -2.16
N GLY A 17 17.01 2.61 -2.59
CA GLY A 17 16.42 1.54 -1.78
C GLY A 17 15.05 1.88 -1.18
N THR A 18 14.02 2.02 -2.01
CA THR A 18 12.72 2.58 -1.60
C THR A 18 11.51 1.75 -1.99
N GLN A 19 10.44 1.86 -1.20
CA GLN A 19 9.10 1.37 -1.55
C GLN A 19 8.24 2.56 -1.97
N PHE A 20 7.81 2.58 -3.22
CA PHE A 20 6.94 3.62 -3.76
C PHE A 20 6.01 3.05 -4.84
N ASP A 21 4.86 3.67 -5.01
CA ASP A 21 4.03 3.49 -6.19
C ASP A 21 4.25 4.68 -7.13
N MET A 22 4.29 4.40 -8.44
CA MET A 22 4.48 5.42 -9.47
C MET A 22 3.50 5.20 -10.61
N HIS A 23 2.88 6.28 -11.07
CA HIS A 23 1.96 6.30 -12.18
C HIS A 23 2.28 7.44 -13.15
N TRP A 24 2.30 7.14 -14.45
CA TRP A 24 2.44 8.13 -15.51
C TRP A 24 1.20 8.14 -16.41
N SER A 25 0.62 9.32 -16.59
CA SER A 25 -0.44 9.58 -17.56
C SER A 25 0.13 10.29 -18.78
N ALA A 26 0.25 9.60 -19.91
CA ALA A 26 0.74 10.20 -21.16
C ALA A 26 -0.23 11.28 -21.70
N ALA A 27 -1.54 11.07 -21.57
CA ALA A 27 -2.55 12.01 -22.03
C ALA A 27 -2.55 13.32 -21.21
N GLY A 28 -2.41 13.21 -19.88
CA GLY A 28 -2.35 14.35 -18.97
C GLY A 28 -0.95 14.97 -18.82
N GLN A 29 0.09 14.23 -19.19
CA GLN A 29 1.50 14.51 -18.86
C GLN A 29 1.70 14.74 -17.35
N ILE A 30 1.12 13.84 -16.55
CA ILE A 30 1.17 13.89 -15.09
C ILE A 30 1.91 12.65 -14.58
N LEU A 31 2.96 12.89 -13.80
CA LEU A 31 3.64 11.90 -12.99
C LEU A 31 3.12 11.98 -11.56
N GLU A 32 2.73 10.84 -11.00
CA GLU A 32 2.39 10.70 -9.59
C GLU A 32 3.31 9.67 -8.93
N VAL A 33 3.87 10.03 -7.78
CA VAL A 33 4.75 9.19 -6.97
C VAL A 33 4.27 9.22 -5.53
N MET A 34 4.02 8.06 -4.93
CA MET A 34 3.70 7.90 -3.51
C MET A 34 4.82 7.12 -2.85
N LEU A 35 5.59 7.76 -1.98
CA LEU A 35 6.74 7.17 -1.32
C LEU A 35 6.35 6.65 0.06
N TYR A 36 6.42 5.33 0.24
CA TYR A 36 6.08 4.67 1.50
C TYR A 36 7.29 4.48 2.40
N SER A 37 8.46 4.18 1.82
CA SER A 37 9.71 3.96 2.58
C SER A 37 10.94 4.35 1.77
N GLY A 38 11.96 4.88 2.45
CA GLY A 38 13.24 5.31 1.87
C GLY A 38 13.23 6.75 1.34
N SER A 39 14.13 7.07 0.41
CA SER A 39 14.22 8.37 -0.28
C SER A 39 14.37 8.24 -1.79
N VAL A 40 13.58 9.02 -2.53
CA VAL A 40 13.70 9.12 -4.00
C VAL A 40 13.94 10.56 -4.41
N THR A 41 14.64 10.77 -5.52
CA THR A 41 14.75 12.09 -6.15
C THR A 41 14.02 12.04 -7.48
N VAL A 42 12.95 12.81 -7.62
CA VAL A 42 12.16 12.89 -8.86
C VAL A 42 12.63 14.08 -9.69
N LYS A 43 13.23 13.82 -10.84
CA LYS A 43 13.64 14.82 -11.83
C LYS A 43 12.66 14.84 -13.00
N GLY A 44 12.47 15.99 -13.62
CA GLY A 44 11.65 16.13 -14.81
C GLY A 44 11.12 17.57 -14.92
N PRO A 45 10.69 18.05 -16.09
CA PRO A 45 10.15 19.40 -16.21
C PRO A 45 8.87 19.52 -15.36
N PRO A 46 8.74 20.54 -14.49
CA PRO A 46 9.58 21.74 -14.36
C PRO A 46 10.79 21.62 -13.40
N ALA A 47 10.85 20.60 -12.56
CA ALA A 47 11.88 20.40 -11.55
C ALA A 47 13.09 19.59 -12.08
N THR A 48 13.88 20.20 -12.98
CA THR A 48 15.09 19.58 -13.55
C THR A 48 16.21 19.36 -12.51
N ALA A 49 16.25 20.18 -11.46
CA ALA A 49 17.18 20.02 -10.33
C ALA A 49 16.88 18.76 -9.47
N GLY A 50 15.68 18.20 -9.59
CA GLY A 50 15.22 17.06 -8.81
C GLY A 50 14.53 17.46 -7.51
N VAL A 51 13.47 16.74 -7.19
CA VAL A 51 12.69 16.92 -5.96
C VAL A 51 12.95 15.73 -5.05
N PRO A 52 13.65 15.93 -3.92
CA PRO A 52 13.85 14.87 -2.94
C PRO A 52 12.52 14.59 -2.23
N MET A 53 12.17 13.31 -2.16
CA MET A 53 11.03 12.79 -1.43
C MET A 53 11.52 11.88 -0.31
N ARG A 54 10.77 11.86 0.78
CA ARG A 54 10.94 10.97 1.94
C ARG A 54 9.68 10.11 2.13
N ALA A 55 9.83 9.02 2.87
CA ALA A 55 8.72 8.18 3.29
C ALA A 55 7.54 8.99 3.84
N GLY A 56 6.33 8.61 3.45
CA GLY A 56 5.11 9.32 3.80
C GLY A 56 4.85 10.57 2.95
N GLN A 57 5.47 10.71 1.77
CA GLN A 57 5.23 11.85 0.88
C GLN A 57 4.67 11.44 -0.48
N ARG A 58 3.76 12.27 -1.00
CA ARG A 58 3.14 12.14 -2.32
C ARG A 58 3.58 13.32 -3.18
N LEU A 59 4.09 13.02 -4.37
CA LEU A 59 4.46 13.98 -5.39
C LEU A 59 3.54 13.83 -6.59
N VAL A 60 2.97 14.95 -7.04
CA VAL A 60 2.26 15.07 -8.30
C VAL A 60 2.97 16.12 -9.14
N MET A 61 3.55 15.71 -10.25
CA MET A 61 4.24 16.56 -11.20
C MET A 61 3.44 16.65 -12.49
N ASN A 62 2.97 17.86 -12.81
CA ASN A 62 2.29 18.14 -14.06
C ASN A 62 3.26 18.83 -15.00
N VAL A 63 3.76 18.08 -15.97
CA VAL A 63 4.78 18.54 -16.92
C VAL A 63 4.20 19.60 -17.85
N ARG A 64 2.94 19.42 -18.30
CA ARG A 64 2.26 20.34 -19.21
C ARG A 64 2.03 21.72 -18.58
N GLN A 65 1.63 21.74 -17.32
CA GLN A 65 1.36 22.98 -16.57
C GLN A 65 2.60 23.55 -15.87
N GLY A 66 3.73 22.82 -15.88
CA GLY A 66 4.95 23.25 -15.20
C GLY A 66 4.78 23.38 -13.69
N THR A 67 4.00 22.49 -13.06
CA THR A 67 3.79 22.52 -11.60
C THR A 67 4.25 21.24 -10.93
N VAL A 68 4.75 21.37 -9.70
CA VAL A 68 5.03 20.25 -8.80
C VAL A 68 4.32 20.50 -7.49
N ARG A 69 3.57 19.50 -7.03
CA ARG A 69 3.00 19.48 -5.69
C ARG A 69 3.61 18.32 -4.93
N LEU A 70 4.30 18.65 -3.83
CA LEU A 70 4.79 17.70 -2.86
C LEU A 70 3.96 17.89 -1.58
N GLY A 71 3.30 16.84 -1.13
CA GLY A 71 2.55 16.82 0.12
C GLY A 71 2.89 15.57 0.92
N GLU A 72 2.46 15.53 2.17
CA GLU A 72 2.46 14.27 2.93
C GLU A 72 1.36 13.35 2.36
N LEU A 73 1.60 12.03 2.35
CA LEU A 73 0.50 11.07 2.35
C LEU A 73 -0.27 11.39 3.63
N GLU A 74 -1.47 11.96 3.51
CA GLU A 74 -2.27 12.37 4.67
C GLU A 74 -2.23 11.30 5.77
N ALA A 75 -1.49 11.59 6.84
CA ALA A 75 -1.83 11.08 8.15
C ALA A 75 -3.15 11.78 8.50
N ALA A 76 -4.16 11.01 8.91
CA ALA A 76 -5.41 11.56 9.40
C ALA A 76 -5.15 12.77 10.32
N PRO A 77 -5.89 13.89 10.19
CA PRO A 77 -5.62 15.08 10.97
C PRO A 77 -5.73 14.76 12.47
N GLY A 78 -4.66 15.09 13.19
CA GLY A 78 -4.50 14.80 14.61
C GLY A 78 -5.60 15.43 15.46
N THR A 79 -6.09 14.66 16.42
CA THR A 79 -6.78 15.21 17.58
C THR A 79 -5.72 15.66 18.57
N GLY A 80 -5.68 16.97 18.83
CA GLY A 80 -4.80 17.58 19.80
C GLY A 80 -5.08 17.10 21.22
N ALA A 81 -4.04 17.12 22.05
CA ALA A 81 -4.18 17.09 23.50
C ALA A 81 -3.21 18.11 24.09
N ALA A 82 -3.75 19.31 24.36
CA ALA A 82 -3.13 20.33 25.19
C ALA A 82 -3.68 20.20 26.63
N ALA A 83 -2.76 20.11 27.61
CA ALA A 83 -2.82 20.50 29.04
C ALA A 83 -3.97 19.91 29.92
N SER A 84 -3.83 19.52 31.19
CA SER A 84 -2.99 19.94 32.33
C SER A 84 -3.40 19.04 33.55
N PRO A 85 -2.99 19.25 34.82
CA PRO A 85 -1.66 19.42 35.42
C PRO A 85 -1.35 18.34 36.49
N ARG A 86 -0.05 18.02 36.69
CA ARG A 86 0.42 17.12 37.76
C ARG A 86 0.86 17.94 38.98
N GLU A 87 0.12 17.81 40.07
CA GLU A 87 0.40 18.38 41.39
C GLU A 87 1.40 17.51 42.17
N ALA A 88 2.27 18.16 42.94
CA ALA A 88 3.43 17.61 43.66
C ALA A 88 3.09 17.32 45.14
N ALA A 89 3.25 16.08 45.63
CA ALA A 89 4.30 15.60 46.57
C ALA A 89 3.87 15.58 48.07
N PRO A 90 4.64 15.01 49.03
CA PRO A 90 4.75 13.58 49.46
C PRO A 90 4.64 13.48 51.03
N PRO A 91 5.34 12.61 51.83
CA PRO A 91 6.02 11.30 51.67
C PRO A 91 5.66 10.26 52.78
N VAL A 92 6.20 9.02 52.74
CA VAL A 92 6.92 8.37 53.87
C VAL A 92 7.72 7.13 53.43
N ASP A 93 8.90 7.05 54.02
CA ASP A 93 9.98 6.05 54.10
C ASP A 93 9.55 4.56 54.27
N GLU A 94 10.34 3.48 54.11
CA GLU A 94 11.78 3.27 54.33
C GLU A 94 12.27 1.90 53.75
N LYS A 95 13.47 1.90 53.14
CA LYS A 95 14.61 0.94 53.22
C LYS A 95 14.53 -0.60 52.95
N VAL A 96 15.37 -1.00 51.97
CA VAL A 96 16.64 -1.81 52.10
C VAL A 96 16.70 -3.32 51.68
N THR A 97 17.68 -3.57 50.78
CA THR A 97 18.49 -4.79 50.47
C THR A 97 17.80 -6.06 49.94
N THR A 98 18.43 -7.01 49.23
CA THR A 98 19.62 -7.16 48.35
C THR A 98 19.60 -8.65 47.92
N THR A 99 20.11 -8.94 46.72
CA THR A 99 20.59 -10.24 46.19
C THR A 99 19.62 -11.38 45.85
N GLU A 100 19.61 -11.67 44.54
CA GLU A 100 19.86 -12.97 43.91
C GLU A 100 19.25 -14.23 44.56
N ARG A 101 18.17 -14.71 43.94
CA ARG A 101 17.97 -16.14 43.74
C ARG A 101 17.63 -16.42 42.29
N ARG A 102 18.62 -16.99 41.61
CA ARG A 102 18.56 -17.78 40.38
C ARG A 102 17.27 -18.63 40.34
N ALA A 103 16.34 -18.23 39.48
CA ALA A 103 15.38 -19.12 38.85
C ALA A 103 15.83 -19.23 37.38
N GLU A 104 16.68 -20.22 37.16
CA GLU A 104 17.07 -20.69 35.85
C GLU A 104 15.92 -21.54 35.30
N THR A 105 15.62 -21.34 34.02
CA THR A 105 14.89 -22.26 33.13
C THR A 105 13.35 -22.21 33.17
N GLU A 106 12.77 -21.32 32.35
CA GLU A 106 11.88 -21.67 31.23
C GLU A 106 11.16 -20.42 30.71
N ALA A 107 11.92 -19.58 30.02
CA ALA A 107 11.35 -18.79 28.96
C ALA A 107 12.34 -18.88 27.80
N LYS A 108 12.13 -19.89 26.95
CA LYS A 108 12.48 -19.73 25.53
C LYS A 108 11.56 -18.64 24.98
N SER A 109 11.85 -17.41 25.37
CA SER A 109 11.46 -16.21 24.65
C SER A 109 12.13 -16.36 23.29
N GLY A 110 11.35 -16.86 22.33
CA GLY A 110 11.77 -17.00 20.95
C GLY A 110 12.47 -15.72 20.54
N GLU A 111 13.70 -15.86 20.06
CA GLU A 111 14.51 -14.76 19.58
C GLU A 111 13.67 -13.83 18.70
N PRO A 112 13.83 -12.50 18.84
CA PRO A 112 13.13 -11.58 17.98
C PRO A 112 13.64 -11.82 16.55
N HIS A 113 12.86 -12.52 15.73
CA HIS A 113 13.09 -12.67 14.28
C HIS A 113 12.93 -11.32 13.52
N HIS A 114 13.23 -10.21 14.20
CA HIS A 114 13.33 -8.84 13.71
C HIS A 114 14.78 -8.51 13.29
N ARG A 115 15.36 -9.30 12.41
CA ARG A 115 16.51 -8.84 11.61
C ARG A 115 16.18 -9.14 10.15
N GLU A 116 15.61 -8.10 9.53
CA GLU A 116 14.91 -8.03 8.23
C GLU A 116 13.47 -8.57 8.22
N THR A 117 12.50 -7.67 8.45
CA THR A 117 11.08 -7.95 8.22
C THR A 117 10.84 -8.20 6.72
N TRP A 118 9.96 -9.13 6.36
CA TRP A 118 9.64 -9.38 4.94
C TRP A 118 9.20 -8.13 4.20
N ALA A 119 8.55 -7.19 4.89
CA ALA A 119 8.22 -5.87 4.36
C ALA A 119 9.46 -5.11 3.86
N ALA A 120 10.57 -5.11 4.61
CA ALA A 120 11.81 -4.47 4.18
C ALA A 120 12.44 -5.14 2.96
N ARG A 121 12.33 -6.47 2.87
CA ARG A 121 12.83 -7.24 1.71
C ARG A 121 11.98 -7.03 0.47
N VAL A 122 10.66 -6.91 0.62
CA VAL A 122 9.78 -6.49 -0.46
C VAL A 122 10.13 -5.07 -0.92
N ALA A 123 10.34 -4.15 0.03
CA ALA A 123 10.75 -2.78 -0.28
C ALA A 123 12.10 -2.71 -1.02
N SER A 124 13.04 -3.63 -0.75
CA SER A 124 14.31 -3.71 -1.47
C SER A 124 14.26 -4.50 -2.79
N GLY A 125 13.07 -4.99 -3.19
CA GLY A 125 12.87 -5.75 -4.42
C GLY A 125 13.21 -7.24 -4.32
N ASP A 126 13.53 -7.75 -3.13
CA ASP A 126 13.82 -9.17 -2.88
C ASP A 126 12.53 -10.02 -2.77
N PHE A 127 11.69 -9.95 -3.80
CA PHE A 127 10.44 -10.68 -3.86
C PHE A 127 10.66 -12.19 -3.91
N ARG A 128 11.63 -12.62 -4.74
CA ARG A 128 11.96 -14.06 -4.90
C ARG A 128 12.52 -14.65 -3.61
N GLY A 129 13.35 -13.91 -2.87
CA GLY A 129 13.90 -14.36 -1.61
C GLY A 129 12.85 -14.50 -0.51
N VAL A 130 11.87 -13.58 -0.44
CA VAL A 130 10.72 -13.69 0.48
C VAL A 130 9.89 -14.93 0.15
N VAL A 131 9.53 -15.14 -1.11
CA VAL A 131 8.77 -16.34 -1.54
C VAL A 131 9.57 -17.62 -1.25
N ALA A 132 10.87 -17.65 -1.53
CA ALA A 132 11.72 -18.81 -1.26
C ALA A 132 11.81 -19.11 0.24
N GLN A 133 11.92 -18.09 1.10
CA GLN A 133 11.92 -18.29 2.55
C GLN A 133 10.57 -18.79 3.05
N ALA A 134 9.45 -18.25 2.54
CA ALA A 134 8.12 -18.74 2.88
C ALA A 134 7.95 -20.21 2.51
N LYS A 135 8.45 -20.63 1.33
CA LYS A 135 8.46 -22.05 0.93
C LYS A 135 9.27 -22.92 1.89
N ARG A 136 10.47 -22.49 2.30
CA ARG A 136 11.30 -23.22 3.28
C ARG A 136 10.64 -23.35 4.65
N ARG A 137 9.91 -22.32 5.10
CA ARG A 137 9.13 -22.33 6.34
C ARG A 137 7.86 -23.18 6.25
N GLY A 138 7.46 -23.58 5.04
CA GLY A 138 6.18 -24.20 4.72
C GLY A 138 5.09 -23.15 4.53
N ILE A 139 4.56 -23.01 3.32
CA ILE A 139 3.57 -21.98 2.97
C ILE A 139 2.34 -22.07 3.87
N ASP A 140 1.77 -23.26 4.05
CA ASP A 140 0.54 -23.41 4.84
C ASP A 140 0.76 -23.05 6.32
N ARG A 141 1.95 -23.31 6.84
CA ARG A 141 2.34 -22.89 8.19
C ARG A 141 2.41 -21.37 8.29
N VAL A 142 3.13 -20.73 7.37
CA VAL A 142 3.23 -19.26 7.30
C VAL A 142 1.84 -18.63 7.22
N LEU A 143 0.97 -19.12 6.35
CA LEU A 143 -0.37 -18.57 6.19
C LEU A 143 -1.25 -18.73 7.43
N ARG A 144 -1.03 -19.74 8.27
CA ARG A 144 -1.80 -20.00 9.50
C ARG A 144 -1.23 -19.35 10.76
N GLU A 145 0.08 -19.15 10.84
CA GLU A 145 0.75 -18.77 12.09
C GLU A 145 1.31 -17.34 12.06
N ASP A 146 1.70 -16.82 10.89
CA ASP A 146 2.38 -15.53 10.79
C ASP A 146 1.41 -14.34 10.95
N SER A 147 1.97 -13.14 11.15
CA SER A 147 1.21 -11.90 11.32
C SER A 147 0.55 -11.44 10.02
N ALA A 148 -0.47 -10.59 10.12
CA ALA A 148 -1.13 -10.01 8.96
C ALA A 148 -0.14 -9.26 8.05
N GLU A 149 0.79 -8.51 8.64
CA GLU A 149 1.80 -7.71 7.93
C GLU A 149 2.77 -8.61 7.15
N ASN A 150 3.25 -9.70 7.75
CA ASN A 150 4.13 -10.63 7.05
C ASN A 150 3.39 -11.38 5.94
N ILE A 151 2.13 -11.74 6.13
CA ILE A 151 1.34 -12.40 5.07
C ILE A 151 1.01 -11.42 3.94
N MET A 152 0.75 -10.14 4.25
CA MET A 152 0.62 -9.08 3.25
C MET A 152 1.93 -8.89 2.46
N ALA A 153 3.08 -8.82 3.13
CA ALA A 153 4.38 -8.74 2.46
C ALA A 153 4.65 -9.97 1.57
N LEU A 154 4.27 -11.17 2.01
CA LEU A 154 4.33 -12.37 1.18
C LEU A 154 3.41 -12.27 -0.05
N ALA A 155 2.20 -11.72 0.11
CA ALA A 155 1.29 -11.51 -1.00
C ALA A 155 1.87 -10.53 -2.04
N ASP A 156 2.43 -9.42 -1.60
CA ASP A 156 3.10 -8.44 -2.48
C ASP A 156 4.31 -9.06 -3.19
N ALA A 157 5.18 -9.76 -2.45
CA ALA A 157 6.30 -10.51 -3.02
C ALA A 157 5.82 -11.52 -4.08
N ALA A 158 4.77 -12.27 -3.78
CA ALA A 158 4.22 -13.24 -4.70
C ALA A 158 3.64 -12.59 -5.97
N ARG A 159 2.96 -11.44 -5.85
CA ARG A 159 2.48 -10.66 -7.00
C ARG A 159 3.64 -10.22 -7.90
N PHE A 160 4.67 -9.58 -7.33
CA PHE A 160 5.81 -9.09 -8.10
C PHE A 160 6.70 -10.20 -8.65
N ALA A 161 6.70 -11.38 -8.01
CA ALA A 161 7.35 -12.58 -8.53
C ALA A 161 6.49 -13.37 -9.53
N ASN A 162 5.33 -12.83 -9.97
CA ASN A 162 4.37 -13.47 -10.87
C ASN A 162 3.80 -14.82 -10.38
N SER A 163 3.77 -15.03 -9.06
CA SER A 163 3.21 -16.22 -8.40
C SER A 163 1.78 -15.94 -7.92
N LEU A 164 0.89 -15.61 -8.86
CA LEU A 164 -0.47 -15.11 -8.59
C LEU A 164 -1.31 -16.03 -7.69
N SER A 165 -1.23 -17.35 -7.84
CA SER A 165 -1.95 -18.30 -6.98
C SER A 165 -1.49 -18.23 -5.51
N LEU A 166 -0.21 -17.97 -5.27
CA LEU A 166 0.31 -17.79 -3.91
C LEU A 166 -0.14 -16.44 -3.33
N ALA A 167 -0.11 -15.38 -4.14
CA ALA A 167 -0.63 -14.08 -3.73
C ALA A 167 -2.10 -14.17 -3.33
N GLN A 168 -2.93 -14.81 -4.15
CA GLN A 168 -4.35 -15.02 -3.85
C GLN A 168 -4.54 -15.78 -2.53
N ARG A 169 -3.83 -16.90 -2.34
CA ARG A 169 -3.89 -17.69 -1.09
C ARG A 169 -3.50 -16.86 0.15
N ALA A 170 -2.45 -16.06 0.03
CA ALA A 170 -1.99 -15.21 1.12
C ALA A 170 -3.05 -14.16 1.49
N LEU A 171 -3.58 -13.43 0.50
CA LEU A 171 -4.60 -12.40 0.72
C LEU A 171 -5.90 -12.97 1.28
N LEU A 172 -6.35 -14.13 0.79
CA LEU A 172 -7.51 -14.84 1.35
C LEU A 172 -7.27 -15.22 2.81
N SER A 173 -6.06 -15.68 3.16
CA SER A 173 -5.71 -15.99 4.55
C SER A 173 -5.78 -14.75 5.45
N VAL A 174 -5.26 -13.60 4.99
CA VAL A 174 -5.35 -12.34 5.75
C VAL A 174 -6.81 -12.00 6.05
N ARG A 175 -7.67 -12.06 5.04
CA ARG A 175 -9.09 -11.75 5.19
C ARG A 175 -9.83 -12.69 6.13
N ALA A 176 -9.48 -13.98 6.09
CA ALA A 176 -10.10 -14.99 6.94
C ALA A 176 -9.64 -14.89 8.41
N ARG A 177 -8.35 -14.64 8.64
CA ARG A 177 -7.73 -14.67 9.99
C ARG A 177 -7.80 -13.34 10.72
N PHE A 178 -7.78 -12.23 10.00
CA PHE A 178 -7.73 -10.89 10.57
C PHE A 178 -8.90 -10.04 10.07
N PRO A 179 -10.16 -10.51 10.21
CA PRO A 179 -11.31 -9.73 9.79
C PRO A 179 -11.33 -8.38 10.53
N GLN A 180 -11.87 -7.33 9.89
CA GLN A 180 -11.96 -5.97 10.46
C GLN A 180 -10.62 -5.25 10.68
N THR A 181 -9.53 -5.72 10.08
CA THR A 181 -8.23 -5.03 10.15
C THR A 181 -7.92 -4.29 8.85
N ALA A 182 -7.08 -3.25 8.92
CA ALA A 182 -6.60 -2.52 7.73
C ALA A 182 -5.91 -3.45 6.70
N PRO A 183 -5.07 -4.44 7.09
CA PRO A 183 -4.58 -5.47 6.18
C PRO A 183 -5.69 -6.25 5.45
N ALA A 184 -6.76 -6.66 6.13
CA ALA A 184 -7.86 -7.39 5.50
C ALA A 184 -8.66 -6.53 4.52
N HIS A 185 -8.88 -5.27 4.86
CA HIS A 185 -9.48 -4.30 3.94
C HIS A 185 -8.61 -4.12 2.68
N ARG A 186 -7.31 -3.83 2.85
CA ARG A 186 -6.36 -3.73 1.74
C ARG A 186 -6.28 -5.02 0.90
N ALA A 187 -6.38 -6.18 1.55
CA ALA A 187 -6.36 -7.47 0.86
C ALA A 187 -7.53 -7.64 -0.11
N ALA A 188 -8.70 -7.06 0.16
CA ALA A 188 -9.83 -7.07 -0.77
C ALA A 188 -9.49 -6.34 -2.08
N PHE A 189 -8.93 -5.13 -2.00
CA PHE A 189 -8.47 -4.41 -3.19
C PHE A 189 -7.41 -5.20 -3.99
N LEU A 190 -6.41 -5.75 -3.29
CA LEU A 190 -5.34 -6.52 -3.93
C LEU A 190 -5.84 -7.83 -4.55
N LEU A 191 -6.86 -8.47 -3.97
CA LEU A 191 -7.51 -9.64 -4.57
C LEU A 191 -8.22 -9.29 -5.88
N GLY A 192 -8.84 -8.11 -5.96
CA GLY A 192 -9.37 -7.57 -7.20
C GLY A 192 -8.28 -7.43 -8.27
N ARG A 193 -7.16 -6.81 -7.90
CA ARG A 193 -5.98 -6.71 -8.77
C ARG A 193 -5.43 -8.08 -9.21
N VAL A 194 -5.30 -9.05 -8.30
CA VAL A 194 -4.83 -10.41 -8.66
C VAL A 194 -5.79 -11.06 -9.65
N ALA A 195 -7.10 -10.89 -9.46
CA ALA A 195 -8.10 -11.45 -10.37
C ALA A 195 -8.02 -10.83 -11.78
N GLU A 196 -7.78 -9.52 -11.89
CA GLU A 196 -7.49 -8.87 -13.19
C GLU A 196 -6.23 -9.46 -13.83
N ASP A 197 -5.14 -9.59 -13.06
CA ASP A 197 -3.86 -10.10 -13.53
C ASP A 197 -3.95 -11.60 -13.92
N GLN A 198 -4.84 -12.38 -13.28
CA GLN A 198 -5.02 -13.81 -13.49
C GLN A 198 -6.06 -14.11 -14.57
N HIS A 199 -5.59 -14.25 -15.81
CA HIS A 199 -6.42 -14.56 -17.00
C HIS A 199 -7.53 -13.53 -17.30
N GLY A 200 -7.46 -12.33 -16.74
CA GLY A 200 -8.49 -11.30 -16.95
C GLY A 200 -9.82 -11.67 -16.31
N ASN A 201 -9.84 -12.27 -15.12
CA ASN A 201 -11.07 -12.59 -14.39
C ASN A 201 -11.74 -11.32 -13.83
N LEU A 202 -12.33 -10.52 -14.73
CA LEU A 202 -12.96 -9.25 -14.40
C LEU A 202 -14.19 -9.42 -13.51
N SER A 203 -14.96 -10.50 -13.68
CA SER A 203 -16.11 -10.78 -12.80
C SER A 203 -15.68 -11.05 -11.36
N GLY A 204 -14.60 -11.80 -11.16
CA GLY A 204 -13.99 -11.99 -9.84
C GLY A 204 -13.42 -10.69 -9.27
N ALA A 205 -12.79 -9.87 -10.12
CA ALA A 205 -12.27 -8.58 -9.70
C ALA A 205 -13.38 -7.63 -9.20
N LEU A 206 -14.52 -7.58 -9.91
CA LEU A 206 -15.69 -6.77 -9.51
C LEU A 206 -16.19 -7.12 -8.12
N GLN A 207 -16.32 -8.41 -7.78
CA GLN A 207 -16.76 -8.85 -6.45
C GLN A 207 -15.82 -8.36 -5.34
N TRP A 208 -14.51 -8.38 -5.60
CA TRP A 208 -13.53 -7.90 -4.63
C TRP A 208 -13.50 -6.38 -4.52
N TYR A 209 -13.67 -5.64 -5.63
CA TYR A 209 -13.81 -4.18 -5.57
C TYR A 209 -15.09 -3.76 -4.87
N ASP A 210 -16.20 -4.48 -5.05
CA ASP A 210 -17.42 -4.25 -4.28
C ASP A 210 -17.19 -4.45 -2.80
N THR A 211 -16.53 -5.54 -2.43
CA THR A 211 -16.20 -5.83 -1.02
C THR A 211 -15.31 -4.75 -0.42
N TYR A 212 -14.31 -4.29 -1.18
CA TYR A 212 -13.42 -3.22 -0.73
C TYR A 212 -14.16 -1.88 -0.60
N LEU A 213 -15.02 -1.54 -1.56
CA LEU A 213 -15.72 -0.25 -1.55
C LEU A 213 -16.88 -0.19 -0.55
N SER A 214 -17.45 -1.34 -0.15
CA SER A 214 -18.51 -1.42 0.87
C SER A 214 -18.02 -1.11 2.27
N ASP A 215 -16.76 -1.41 2.55
CA ASP A 215 -16.12 -1.03 3.80
C ASP A 215 -15.95 0.51 3.82
N ALA A 216 -16.20 1.16 4.95
CA ALA A 216 -16.22 2.63 5.07
C ALA A 216 -14.87 3.41 5.10
N PRO A 217 -13.64 2.84 5.02
CA PRO A 217 -12.42 3.65 5.01
C PRO A 217 -12.31 4.53 3.75
N ASP A 218 -12.10 5.82 3.93
CA ASP A 218 -11.64 6.71 2.86
C ASP A 218 -10.11 6.66 2.84
N ASP A 219 -9.56 5.79 2.01
CA ASP A 219 -8.13 5.53 1.91
C ASP A 219 -7.60 5.83 0.50
N SER A 220 -6.29 5.61 0.31
CA SER A 220 -5.61 5.95 -0.95
C SER A 220 -6.04 5.10 -2.15
N PHE A 221 -6.53 3.86 -1.97
CA PHE A 221 -6.94 3.02 -3.10
C PHE A 221 -8.41 3.16 -3.48
N ARG A 222 -9.25 3.87 -2.71
CA ARG A 222 -10.67 4.07 -3.06
C ARG A 222 -10.88 4.68 -4.45
N ALA A 223 -10.10 5.71 -4.81
CA ALA A 223 -10.16 6.28 -6.15
C ALA A 223 -9.80 5.24 -7.22
N GLU A 224 -8.72 4.50 -7.02
CA GLU A 224 -8.33 3.47 -7.98
C GLU A 224 -9.37 2.34 -8.08
N ALA A 225 -9.88 1.85 -6.95
CA ALA A 225 -10.89 0.80 -6.91
C ALA A 225 -12.19 1.21 -7.60
N MET A 226 -12.68 2.44 -7.38
CA MET A 226 -13.85 2.95 -8.11
C MET A 226 -13.59 3.01 -9.61
N GLY A 227 -12.41 3.49 -10.02
CA GLY A 227 -12.02 3.57 -11.42
C GLY A 227 -11.89 2.20 -12.11
N ARG A 228 -11.26 1.24 -11.43
CA ARG A 228 -11.13 -0.15 -11.90
C ARG A 228 -12.47 -0.86 -11.98
N LYS A 229 -13.31 -0.74 -10.94
CA LYS A 229 -14.67 -1.28 -10.95
C LYS A 229 -15.47 -0.74 -12.14
N MET A 230 -15.40 0.57 -12.40
CA MET A 230 -16.04 1.19 -13.56
C MET A 230 -15.52 0.62 -14.88
N ALA A 231 -14.19 0.53 -15.07
CA ALA A 231 -13.58 0.01 -16.28
C ALA A 231 -13.88 -1.49 -16.52
N ALA A 232 -13.83 -2.30 -15.47
CA ALA A 232 -14.20 -3.71 -15.54
C ALA A 232 -15.70 -3.89 -15.83
N THR A 233 -16.57 -3.05 -15.25
CA THR A 233 -18.01 -3.07 -15.52
C THR A 233 -18.30 -2.73 -16.98
N LEU A 234 -17.59 -1.76 -17.57
CA LEU A 234 -17.73 -1.42 -18.98
C LEU A 234 -17.42 -2.64 -19.88
N GLN A 235 -16.35 -3.38 -19.57
CA GLN A 235 -15.95 -4.54 -20.36
C GLN A 235 -16.88 -5.75 -20.18
N VAL A 236 -17.35 -6.01 -18.95
CA VAL A 236 -18.16 -7.19 -18.63
C VAL A 236 -19.64 -6.98 -18.95
N SER A 237 -20.15 -5.77 -18.70
CA SER A 237 -21.60 -5.49 -18.66
C SER A 237 -22.03 -4.33 -19.56
N GLY A 238 -21.09 -3.71 -20.28
CA GLY A 238 -21.37 -2.64 -21.24
C GLY A 238 -21.55 -1.24 -20.63
N PRO A 239 -21.74 -0.23 -21.49
CA PRO A 239 -21.72 1.19 -21.11
C PRO A 239 -22.87 1.57 -20.17
N ASP A 240 -24.09 1.04 -20.37
CA ASP A 240 -25.25 1.38 -19.55
C ASP A 240 -25.03 1.07 -18.06
N ARG A 241 -24.36 -0.04 -17.78
CA ARG A 241 -24.00 -0.43 -16.40
C ARG A 241 -22.81 0.37 -15.86
N ALA A 242 -21.92 0.86 -16.72
CA ALA A 242 -20.74 1.62 -16.32
C ALA A 242 -21.03 3.12 -16.09
N ARG A 243 -21.99 3.72 -16.80
CA ARG A 243 -22.39 5.13 -16.65
C ARG A 243 -22.66 5.59 -15.21
N PRO A 244 -23.48 4.91 -14.38
CA PRO A 244 -23.70 5.34 -13.00
C PRO A 244 -22.41 5.35 -12.16
N LEU A 245 -21.50 4.39 -12.41
CA LEU A 245 -20.20 4.33 -11.75
C LEU A 245 -19.29 5.47 -12.20
N ALA A 246 -19.31 5.82 -13.50
CA ALA A 246 -18.58 6.96 -14.04
C ALA A 246 -19.04 8.30 -13.45
N THR A 247 -20.35 8.49 -13.32
CA THR A 247 -20.94 9.66 -12.65
C THR A 247 -20.50 9.74 -11.18
N GLN A 248 -20.57 8.62 -10.45
CA GLN A 248 -20.14 8.56 -9.06
C GLN A 248 -18.64 8.86 -8.92
N TYR A 249 -17.81 8.31 -9.81
CA TYR A 249 -16.38 8.56 -9.84
C TYR A 249 -16.08 10.04 -10.03
N LEU A 250 -16.67 10.69 -11.05
CA LEU A 250 -16.41 12.10 -11.34
C LEU A 250 -16.93 13.04 -10.25
N LYS A 251 -18.01 12.67 -9.57
CA LYS A 251 -18.51 13.45 -8.43
C LYS A 251 -17.49 13.50 -7.28
N ARG A 252 -16.78 12.39 -7.03
CA ARG A 252 -15.82 12.27 -5.92
C ARG A 252 -14.38 12.62 -6.31
N TYR A 253 -13.97 12.24 -7.52
CA TYR A 253 -12.61 12.38 -8.04
C TYR A 253 -12.62 13.03 -9.44
N PRO A 254 -13.07 14.30 -9.57
CA PRO A 254 -13.19 14.97 -10.87
C PRO A 254 -11.87 15.13 -11.62
N GLN A 255 -10.74 15.05 -10.92
CA GLN A 255 -9.38 15.10 -11.47
C GLN A 255 -8.59 13.81 -11.21
N GLY A 256 -9.26 12.72 -10.80
CA GLY A 256 -8.61 11.44 -10.52
C GLY A 256 -8.10 10.74 -11.78
N ALA A 257 -7.24 9.72 -11.60
CA ALA A 257 -6.59 8.99 -12.70
C ALA A 257 -7.57 8.40 -13.74
N TYR A 258 -8.79 8.06 -13.32
CA TYR A 258 -9.83 7.50 -14.21
C TYR A 258 -10.83 8.54 -14.72
N ALA A 259 -10.64 9.83 -14.43
CA ALA A 259 -11.61 10.88 -14.79
C ALA A 259 -11.80 11.00 -16.32
N HIS A 260 -10.73 10.82 -17.09
CA HIS A 260 -10.82 10.81 -18.55
C HIS A 260 -11.68 9.63 -19.06
N ALA A 261 -11.43 8.42 -18.55
CA ALA A 261 -12.21 7.24 -18.90
C ALA A 261 -13.68 7.38 -18.49
N ALA A 262 -13.94 7.95 -17.31
CA ALA A 262 -15.30 8.21 -16.84
C ALA A 262 -16.04 9.19 -17.76
N ARG A 263 -15.41 10.30 -18.17
CA ARG A 263 -16.01 11.24 -19.13
C ARG A 263 -16.29 10.59 -20.48
N ALA A 264 -15.39 9.73 -20.96
CA ALA A 264 -15.58 9.00 -22.22
C ALA A 264 -16.78 8.05 -22.16
N ILE A 265 -17.00 7.35 -21.04
CA ILE A 265 -18.18 6.49 -20.84
C ILE A 265 -19.48 7.29 -20.86
N LEU A 266 -19.48 8.49 -20.27
CA LEU A 266 -20.67 9.36 -20.22
C LEU A 266 -21.00 10.03 -21.55
N ALA A 267 -20.05 10.06 -22.50
CA ALA A 267 -20.23 10.67 -23.82
C ALA A 267 -20.68 9.65 -24.90
N GLN A 268 -20.68 8.36 -24.59
CA GLN A 268 -21.29 7.31 -25.41
C GLN A 268 -22.81 7.35 -25.27
#